data_AF-A0A4W6CL60-F1
#
_entry.id   AF-A0A4W6CL60-F1
#
_cell.length_a   1.000
_cell.length_b   1.000
_cell.length_c   1.000
_cell.angle_alpha   90.00
_cell.angle_beta   90.00
_cell.angle_gamma   90.00
#
_symmetry.space_group_name_H-M   'P 1'
#
loop_
_entity.id
_entity.type
_entity.pdbx_description
1 polymer ?
#
loop_
_entity_poly.entity_id
_entity_poly.type
_entity_poly.pdbx_seq_one_letter_code
_entity_poly.pdbx_strand_id
1 'polypeptide(L)'
;MEDTDKNHLKEMLTCPICQDIFKDPRQLPCGHSLCMGCLEKMMDHSSDIPFRCPDCRSFFGQIIKVQKSYTLSNIVEDFRENSRTGKRTKAVYCDYCPEKNTVAMKMCLKCEVSMCKEHVKNHLELPVFTGHPLVRPLGDLKERKCPQHEDEVLRYYCKTSRRYICNICALENKQHNLATEASTVLRRQLTEYMDQRFTALKEQITQSTDSVKKLRADIQHEKQKVNPADSYLNNVTVMLICLWFIVLYYAYNYSVENQALTEALDKQQNRVYNIYSTIAGEKPNLCCLFTQQQLLLLQLQLLNT
;
A
#
# COMPACT_ATOMS: atom_id res chain seq x y z
N MET A 1 21.50 41.69 12.70
CA MET A 1 22.58 41.01 13.43
C MET A 1 22.87 39.62 12.88
N GLU A 2 21.89 38.83 12.45
CA GLU A 2 22.11 37.45 11.94
C GLU A 2 22.95 37.30 10.66
N ASP A 3 22.95 38.27 9.74
CA ASP A 3 23.70 38.13 8.47
C ASP A 3 25.20 38.41 8.62
N THR A 4 25.60 39.23 9.59
CA THR A 4 27.01 39.54 9.85
C THR A 4 27.75 38.32 10.44
N ASP A 5 27.10 37.58 11.34
CA ASP A 5 27.66 36.38 11.97
C ASP A 5 27.82 35.22 10.98
N LYS A 6 26.88 35.08 10.03
CA LYS A 6 26.96 34.06 8.96
C LYS A 6 28.11 34.34 7.98
N ASN A 7 28.34 35.61 7.66
CA ASN A 7 29.44 36.00 6.77
C ASN A 7 30.80 35.79 7.46
N HIS A 8 30.93 36.16 8.74
CA HIS A 8 32.14 35.91 9.51
C HIS A 8 32.45 34.41 9.65
N LEU A 9 31.43 33.58 9.90
CA LEU A 9 31.59 32.12 9.96
C LEU A 9 31.99 31.52 8.60
N LYS A 10 31.46 32.05 7.49
CA LYS A 10 31.80 31.61 6.14
C LYS A 10 33.28 31.87 5.83
N GLU A 11 33.78 33.04 6.20
CA GLU A 11 35.19 33.41 6.02
C GLU A 11 36.11 32.46 6.79
N MET A 12 35.75 32.10 8.03
CA MET A 12 36.50 31.15 8.86
C MET A 12 36.54 29.71 8.30
N LEU A 13 35.57 29.34 7.46
CA LEU A 13 35.45 28.00 6.86
C LEU A 13 35.88 27.95 5.39
N THR A 14 36.52 29.02 4.91
CA THR A 14 36.97 29.15 3.53
C THR A 14 38.44 28.79 3.40
N CYS A 15 38.76 28.01 2.37
CA CYS A 15 40.13 27.66 2.03
C CYS A 15 40.87 28.86 1.42
N PRO A 16 42.08 29.19 1.90
CA PRO A 16 42.86 30.34 1.41
C PRO A 16 43.34 30.19 -0.03
N ILE A 17 43.43 28.95 -0.54
CA ILE A 17 43.91 28.66 -1.91
C ILE A 17 42.76 28.74 -2.92
N CYS A 18 41.68 27.96 -2.71
CA CYS A 18 40.58 27.91 -3.67
C CYS A 18 39.48 28.95 -3.40
N GLN A 19 39.57 29.70 -2.30
CA GLN A 19 38.58 30.70 -1.88
C GLN A 19 37.14 30.13 -1.81
N ASP A 20 37.04 28.83 -1.57
CA ASP A 20 35.79 28.08 -1.43
C ASP A 20 35.79 27.35 -0.08
N ILE A 21 34.60 26.99 0.39
CA ILE A 21 34.42 26.25 1.64
C ILE A 21 35.23 24.95 1.58
N PHE A 22 35.96 24.62 2.65
CA PHE A 22 36.91 23.48 2.67
C PHE A 22 36.33 22.16 2.12
N LYS A 23 37.01 21.53 1.17
CA LYS A 23 36.70 20.19 0.64
C LYS A 23 37.74 19.21 1.15
N ASP A 24 37.32 18.33 2.07
CA ASP A 24 38.18 17.35 2.73
C ASP A 24 39.42 18.01 3.39
N PRO A 25 39.21 18.83 4.45
CA PRO A 25 40.28 19.62 5.06
C PRO A 25 41.38 18.74 5.66
N ARG A 26 42.63 19.07 5.31
CA ARG A 26 43.86 18.47 5.82
C ARG A 26 44.56 19.49 6.71
N GLN A 27 44.88 19.08 7.93
CA GLN A 27 45.60 19.89 8.88
C GLN A 27 47.10 19.77 8.65
N LEU A 28 47.75 20.92 8.49
CA LEU A 28 49.19 21.09 8.43
C LEU A 28 49.80 21.07 9.85
N PRO A 29 51.11 20.82 10.00
CA PRO A 29 51.75 20.84 11.32
C PRO A 29 51.73 22.22 12.00
N CYS A 30 51.56 23.32 11.25
CA CYS A 30 51.29 24.65 11.83
C CYS A 30 49.86 24.83 12.37
N GLY A 31 48.98 23.83 12.22
CA GLY A 31 47.58 23.90 12.66
C GLY A 31 46.60 24.45 11.60
N HIS A 32 47.09 25.11 10.54
CA HIS A 32 46.27 25.57 9.42
C HIS A 32 45.73 24.41 8.59
N SER A 33 44.59 24.62 7.93
CA SER A 33 43.94 23.58 7.14
C SER A 33 43.80 24.00 5.68
N LEU A 34 43.96 23.04 4.76
CA LEU A 34 43.78 23.22 3.32
C LEU A 34 42.91 22.09 2.76
N CYS A 35 42.23 22.32 1.63
CA CYS A 35 41.56 21.24 0.90
C CYS A 35 42.59 20.21 0.40
N MET A 36 42.26 18.92 0.44
CA MET A 36 43.14 17.86 -0.09
C MET A 36 43.59 18.15 -1.54
N GLY A 37 42.64 18.48 -2.42
CA GLY A 37 42.97 18.81 -3.82
C GLY A 37 43.73 20.13 -4.02
N CYS A 38 43.73 21.04 -3.04
CA CYS A 38 44.60 22.23 -3.08
C CYS A 38 46.02 21.88 -2.63
N LEU A 39 46.15 20.98 -1.66
CA LEU A 39 47.43 20.49 -1.19
C LEU A 39 48.16 19.68 -2.29
N GLU A 40 47.45 18.76 -2.96
CA GLU A 40 47.98 17.97 -4.09
C GLU A 40 48.55 18.88 -5.18
N LYS A 41 47.76 19.85 -5.64
CA LYS A 41 48.19 20.81 -6.67
C LYS A 41 49.44 21.60 -6.29
N MET A 42 49.58 21.99 -5.01
CA MET A 42 50.78 22.71 -4.59
C MET A 42 51.99 21.80 -4.49
N MET A 43 51.81 20.53 -4.11
CA MET A 43 52.91 19.55 -4.04
C MET A 43 53.34 19.07 -5.43
N ASP A 44 52.41 18.95 -6.39
CA ASP A 44 52.71 18.56 -7.78
C ASP A 44 53.58 19.59 -8.53
N HIS A 45 53.57 20.85 -8.10
CA HIS A 45 54.37 21.92 -8.69
C HIS A 45 55.71 22.16 -7.97
N SER A 46 56.04 21.40 -6.92
CA SER A 46 57.16 21.70 -6.02
C SER A 46 58.04 20.49 -5.69
N SER A 47 58.50 19.74 -6.68
CA SER A 47 59.32 18.54 -6.48
C SER A 47 60.64 18.81 -5.72
N ASP A 48 61.19 20.03 -5.81
CA ASP A 48 62.48 20.42 -5.20
C ASP A 48 62.41 21.55 -4.16
N ILE A 49 61.22 22.09 -3.86
CA ILE A 49 61.07 23.28 -2.99
C ILE A 49 60.36 22.88 -1.69
N PRO A 50 60.88 23.25 -0.50
CA PRO A 50 60.20 23.00 0.77
C PRO A 50 58.83 23.67 0.77
N PHE A 51 57.79 22.90 1.11
CA PHE A 51 56.42 23.39 1.11
C PHE A 51 56.25 24.51 2.13
N ARG A 52 55.60 25.59 1.69
CA ARG A 52 55.33 26.75 2.51
C ARG A 52 53.83 26.90 2.74
N CYS A 53 53.42 26.99 4.00
CA CYS A 53 52.01 27.23 4.31
C CYS A 53 51.58 28.61 3.77
N PRO A 54 50.46 28.71 3.03
CA PRO A 54 49.99 29.96 2.46
C PRO A 54 49.52 30.96 3.53
N ASP A 55 49.03 30.48 4.67
CA ASP A 55 48.50 31.33 5.74
C ASP A 55 49.60 31.91 6.64
N CYS A 56 50.43 31.05 7.22
CA CYS A 56 51.44 31.46 8.21
C CYS A 56 52.87 31.51 7.68
N ARG A 57 53.07 31.15 6.40
CA ARG A 57 54.38 31.17 5.72
C ARG A 57 55.45 30.26 6.34
N SER A 58 55.07 29.35 7.25
CA SER A 58 55.97 28.36 7.84
C SER A 58 56.45 27.37 6.78
N PHE A 59 57.73 27.01 6.88
CA PHE A 59 58.37 26.05 5.99
C PHE A 59 58.29 24.65 6.58
N PHE A 60 57.93 23.71 5.73
CA PHE A 60 57.95 22.29 6.02
C PHE A 60 58.80 21.61 4.94
N GLY A 61 59.46 20.50 5.29
CA GLY A 61 60.28 19.76 4.33
C GLY A 61 59.47 19.22 3.14
N GLN A 62 60.15 18.47 2.27
CA GLN A 62 59.53 17.89 1.05
C GLN A 62 58.37 16.92 1.36
N ILE A 63 58.35 16.30 2.55
CA ILE A 63 57.30 15.36 2.95
C ILE A 63 56.58 15.91 4.17
N ILE A 64 55.32 16.30 3.99
CA ILE A 64 54.44 16.68 5.09
C ILE A 64 53.47 15.54 5.36
N LYS A 65 53.48 15.03 6.59
CA LYS A 65 52.40 14.17 7.09
C LYS A 65 51.21 15.06 7.44
N VAL A 66 50.26 15.17 6.52
CA VAL A 66 48.99 15.83 6.79
C VAL A 66 47.98 14.83 7.36
N GLN A 67 47.25 15.26 8.39
CA GLN A 67 46.16 14.47 8.95
C GLN A 67 44.82 15.10 8.59
N LYS A 68 43.78 14.28 8.46
CA LYS A 68 42.43 14.78 8.26
C LYS A 68 41.94 15.48 9.52
N SER A 69 41.51 16.73 9.40
CA SER A 69 40.85 17.42 10.50
C SER A 69 39.39 16.98 10.54
N TYR A 70 39.07 15.99 11.37
CA TYR A 70 37.70 15.50 11.55
C TYR A 70 36.78 16.59 12.09
N THR A 71 37.26 17.40 13.03
CA THR A 71 36.52 18.52 13.62
C THR A 71 36.14 19.55 12.56
N LEU A 72 37.10 20.00 11.73
CA LEU A 72 36.81 20.97 10.68
C LEU A 72 35.94 20.37 9.57
N SER A 73 36.11 19.08 9.26
CA SER A 73 35.26 18.38 8.30
C SER A 73 33.79 18.41 8.75
N ASN A 74 33.50 18.08 10.00
CA ASN A 74 32.14 18.07 10.54
C ASN A 74 31.52 19.47 10.53
N ILE A 75 32.26 20.50 10.98
CA ILE A 75 31.76 21.88 11.01
C ILE A 75 31.46 22.39 9.60
N VAL A 76 32.30 22.05 8.62
CA VAL A 76 32.12 22.44 7.22
C VAL A 76 30.93 21.70 6.58
N GLU A 77 30.72 20.45 6.94
CA GLU A 77 29.55 19.67 6.52
C GLU A 77 28.26 20.30 7.07
N ASP A 78 28.20 20.58 8.37
CA ASP A 78 27.07 21.25 9.02
C ASP A 78 26.79 22.64 8.40
N PHE A 79 27.86 23.41 8.13
CA PHE A 79 27.72 24.72 7.50
C PHE A 79 27.23 24.63 6.07
N ARG A 80 27.65 23.64 5.29
CA ARG A 80 27.15 23.40 3.92
C ARG A 80 25.69 22.97 3.92
N GLU A 81 25.31 22.12 4.87
CA GLU A 81 23.92 21.72 5.04
C GLU A 81 23.05 22.92 5.40
N ASN A 82 23.48 23.75 6.35
CA ASN A 82 22.76 24.97 6.72
C ASN A 82 22.77 26.04 5.62
N SER A 83 23.86 26.20 4.87
CA SER A 83 23.94 27.17 3.76
C SER A 83 23.02 26.81 2.59
N ARG A 84 22.84 25.50 2.32
CA ARG A 84 21.87 25.00 1.33
C ARG A 84 20.41 25.28 1.73
N THR A 85 20.13 25.46 3.02
CA THR A 85 18.81 25.89 3.50
C THR A 85 18.48 27.36 3.23
N GLY A 86 19.40 28.13 2.64
CA GLY A 86 19.15 29.50 2.18
C GLY A 86 18.24 29.62 0.95
N LYS A 87 18.02 28.53 0.19
CA LYS A 87 16.82 28.42 -0.64
C LYS A 87 15.71 27.95 0.27
N ARG A 88 14.71 28.81 0.53
CA ARG A 88 13.44 28.44 1.17
C ARG A 88 12.79 27.30 0.38
N THR A 89 13.19 26.06 0.65
CA THR A 89 12.39 24.88 0.30
C THR A 89 11.05 25.13 0.96
N LYS A 90 9.97 25.18 0.18
CA LYS A 90 8.60 25.33 0.70
C LYS A 90 8.47 24.42 1.93
N ALA A 91 7.98 24.97 3.04
CA ALA A 91 7.83 24.19 4.27
C ALA A 91 7.02 22.93 3.95
N VAL A 92 7.63 21.76 4.15
CA VAL A 92 6.97 20.48 3.97
C VAL A 92 6.25 20.19 5.27
N TYR A 93 4.95 20.00 5.20
CA TYR A 93 4.12 19.73 6.37
C TYR A 93 4.03 18.24 6.67
N CYS A 94 3.67 17.91 7.91
CA CYS A 94 3.47 16.54 8.32
C CYS A 94 2.22 15.95 7.66
N ASP A 95 2.36 14.75 7.07
CA ASP A 95 1.26 14.06 6.39
C ASP A 95 0.23 13.44 7.36
N TYR A 96 0.64 13.21 8.62
CA TYR A 96 -0.19 12.57 9.65
C TYR A 96 -0.95 13.57 10.53
N CYS A 97 -0.55 14.85 10.56
CA CYS A 97 -1.24 15.84 11.39
C CYS A 97 -2.53 16.29 10.69
N PRO A 98 -3.69 16.26 11.38
CA PRO A 98 -5.00 16.52 10.78
C PRO A 98 -5.11 17.91 10.15
N GLU A 99 -4.46 18.91 10.74
CA GLU A 99 -4.52 20.29 10.24
C GLU A 99 -3.38 20.65 9.27
N LYS A 100 -2.44 19.74 8.98
CA LYS A 100 -1.23 20.01 8.17
C LYS A 100 -0.49 21.31 8.51
N ASN A 101 -0.62 21.80 9.75
CA ASN A 101 0.01 23.04 10.22
C ASN A 101 1.38 22.79 10.84
N THR A 102 1.72 21.53 11.13
CA THR A 102 3.01 21.17 11.73
C THR A 102 4.03 20.90 10.63
N VAL A 103 5.17 21.57 10.71
CA VAL A 103 6.28 21.34 9.78
C VAL A 103 6.89 19.96 10.02
N ALA A 104 7.09 19.20 8.95
CA ALA A 104 7.76 17.92 9.02
C ALA A 104 9.24 18.14 9.39
N MET A 105 9.75 17.29 10.28
CA MET A 105 11.15 17.30 10.71
C MET A 105 11.99 16.26 9.95
N LYS A 106 11.38 15.12 9.64
CA LYS A 106 12.00 14.05 8.85
C LYS A 106 11.01 13.48 7.85
N MET A 107 11.53 12.93 6.76
CA MET A 107 10.79 12.14 5.80
C MET A 107 11.38 10.73 5.75
N CYS A 108 10.51 9.73 5.71
CA CYS A 108 10.91 8.35 5.48
C CYS A 108 10.96 8.07 3.97
N LEU A 109 12.13 7.67 3.46
CA LEU A 109 12.27 7.33 2.03
C LEU A 109 11.55 6.04 1.63
N LYS A 110 11.33 5.12 2.59
CA LYS A 110 10.66 3.84 2.34
C LYS A 110 9.14 3.94 2.42
N CYS A 111 8.61 4.78 3.32
CA CYS A 111 7.18 5.04 3.45
C CYS A 111 6.71 6.24 2.63
N GLU A 112 7.66 7.02 2.10
CA GLU A 112 7.40 8.20 1.26
C GLU A 112 6.61 9.32 1.96
N VAL A 113 6.61 9.31 3.30
CA VAL A 113 5.86 10.25 4.16
C VAL A 113 6.78 11.20 4.92
N SER A 114 6.30 12.43 5.11
CA SER A 114 6.92 13.49 5.89
C SER A 114 6.24 13.62 7.26
N MET A 115 7.04 13.68 8.32
CA MET A 115 6.60 13.44 9.69
C MET A 115 7.11 14.54 10.62
N CYS A 116 6.25 15.06 11.50
CA CYS A 116 6.64 15.96 12.59
C CYS A 116 7.35 15.18 13.71
N LYS A 117 7.90 15.88 14.70
CA LYS A 117 8.68 15.29 15.81
C LYS A 117 7.98 14.11 16.50
N GLU A 118 6.68 14.23 16.77
CA GLU A 118 5.89 13.20 17.44
C GLU A 118 5.72 11.96 16.57
N HIS A 119 5.36 12.15 15.30
CA HIS A 119 5.21 11.05 14.37
C HIS A 119 6.54 10.34 14.09
N VAL A 120 7.65 11.08 13.98
CA VAL A 120 8.99 10.49 13.82
C VAL A 120 9.34 9.61 15.01
N LYS A 121 9.02 10.03 16.23
CA LYS A 121 9.24 9.23 17.44
C LYS A 121 8.51 7.90 17.34
N ASN A 122 7.22 7.91 16.99
CA ASN A 122 6.45 6.69 16.78
C ASN A 122 7.02 5.81 15.65
N HIS A 123 7.58 6.43 14.60
CA HIS A 123 8.24 5.71 13.50
C HIS A 123 9.53 4.99 13.93
N LEU A 124 10.20 5.50 14.95
CA LEU A 124 11.44 4.90 15.48
C LEU A 124 11.16 3.84 16.56
N GLU A 125 10.07 4.00 17.32
CA GLU A 125 9.69 3.10 18.41
C GLU A 125 9.02 1.81 17.91
N LEU A 126 8.37 1.84 16.74
CA LEU A 126 7.71 0.67 16.18
C LEU A 126 8.70 -0.25 15.44
N PRO A 127 8.80 -1.55 15.82
CA PRO A 127 9.78 -2.49 15.23
C PRO A 127 9.55 -2.76 13.74
N VAL A 128 8.34 -2.52 13.23
CA VAL A 128 8.04 -2.63 11.79
C VAL A 128 8.76 -1.55 10.97
N PHE A 129 9.06 -0.41 11.59
CA PHE A 129 9.66 0.75 10.95
C PHE A 129 11.13 0.98 11.36
N THR A 130 11.63 0.24 12.36
CA THR A 130 13.04 0.25 12.72
C THR A 130 13.90 -0.15 11.52
N GLY A 131 14.79 0.75 11.07
CA GLY A 131 15.63 0.58 9.90
C GLY A 131 15.14 1.30 8.63
N HIS A 132 14.01 2.01 8.70
CA HIS A 132 13.60 2.91 7.64
C HIS A 132 14.55 4.12 7.54
N PRO A 133 15.03 4.48 6.33
CA PRO A 133 15.92 5.63 6.18
C PRO A 133 15.15 6.94 6.31
N LEU A 134 15.46 7.69 7.36
CA LEU A 134 14.92 9.02 7.62
C LEU A 134 15.88 10.09 7.10
N VAL A 135 15.37 10.95 6.22
CA VAL A 135 16.06 12.12 5.66
C VAL A 135 15.37 13.41 6.09
N ARG A 136 15.99 14.56 5.82
CA ARG A 136 15.28 15.84 5.88
C ARG A 136 14.12 15.83 4.86
N PRO A 137 12.95 16.43 5.16
CA PRO A 137 11.85 16.52 4.21
C PRO A 137 12.27 17.25 2.94
N LEU A 138 12.13 16.56 1.82
CA LEU A 138 12.46 17.07 0.49
C LEU A 138 11.17 17.63 -0.12
N GLY A 139 11.17 18.93 -0.38
CA GLY A 139 10.02 19.63 -0.99
C GLY A 139 9.90 19.38 -2.49
N ASP A 140 11.03 19.17 -3.17
CA ASP A 140 11.07 18.90 -4.61
C ASP A 140 11.25 17.41 -4.90
N LEU A 141 10.36 16.85 -5.74
CA LEU A 141 10.40 15.43 -6.15
C LEU A 141 11.70 15.06 -6.89
N LYS A 142 12.36 16.04 -7.52
CA LYS A 142 13.63 15.84 -8.24
C LYS A 142 14.78 15.52 -7.30
N GLU A 143 14.75 16.01 -6.05
CA GLU A 143 15.78 15.73 -5.05
C GLU A 143 15.69 14.30 -4.49
N ARG A 144 14.59 13.59 -4.79
CA ARG A 144 14.37 12.19 -4.38
C ARG A 144 14.89 11.19 -5.42
N LYS A 145 15.20 11.66 -6.64
CA LYS A 145 15.69 10.82 -7.73
C LYS A 145 17.17 10.53 -7.57
N CYS A 146 17.58 9.34 -8.00
CA CYS A 146 18.98 8.97 -8.02
C CYS A 146 19.70 9.78 -9.11
N PRO A 147 20.85 10.41 -8.81
CA PRO A 147 21.60 11.18 -9.80
C PRO A 147 22.20 10.33 -10.92
N GLN A 148 22.35 9.02 -10.70
CA GLN A 148 22.84 8.06 -11.71
C GLN A 148 21.70 7.35 -12.44
N HIS A 149 20.51 7.32 -11.85
CA HIS A 149 19.34 6.57 -12.34
C HIS A 149 18.11 7.46 -12.21
N GLU A 150 17.87 8.31 -13.21
CA GLU A 150 16.87 9.39 -13.11
C GLU A 150 15.44 8.92 -12.86
N ASP A 151 15.11 7.67 -13.20
CA ASP A 151 13.79 7.06 -12.98
C ASP A 151 13.65 6.35 -11.63
N GLU A 152 14.74 6.20 -10.90
CA GLU A 152 14.75 5.51 -9.61
C GLU A 152 14.86 6.48 -8.44
N VAL A 153 14.16 6.16 -7.36
CA VAL A 153 14.22 6.94 -6.12
C VAL A 153 15.24 6.37 -5.14
N LEU A 154 15.83 7.25 -4.33
CA LEU A 154 16.73 6.86 -3.25
C LEU A 154 15.95 6.13 -2.15
N ARG A 155 16.36 4.91 -1.80
CA ARG A 155 15.62 4.04 -0.87
C ARG A 155 16.46 3.50 0.27
N TYR A 156 17.78 3.43 0.11
CA TYR A 156 18.67 2.82 1.10
C TYR A 156 19.79 3.77 1.48
N TYR A 157 20.34 3.59 2.67
CA TYR A 157 21.56 4.27 3.09
C TYR A 157 22.77 3.33 2.95
N CYS A 158 23.74 3.70 2.12
CA CYS A 158 24.98 2.94 1.98
C CYS A 158 25.99 3.38 3.04
N LYS A 159 26.39 2.49 3.93
CA LYS A 159 27.43 2.78 4.94
C LYS A 159 28.81 3.04 4.32
N THR A 160 29.16 2.31 3.27
CA THR A 160 30.46 2.41 2.57
C THR A 160 30.61 3.75 1.85
N SER A 161 29.60 4.14 1.08
CA SER A 161 29.61 5.39 0.31
C SER A 161 29.03 6.59 1.07
N ARG A 162 28.59 6.41 2.33
CA ARG A 162 27.93 7.41 3.20
C ARG A 162 26.89 8.27 2.48
N ARG A 163 26.10 7.65 1.60
CA ARG A 163 25.09 8.34 0.78
C ARG A 163 23.85 7.48 0.65
N TYR A 164 22.71 8.14 0.43
CA TYR A 164 21.50 7.44 0.04
C TYR A 164 21.63 6.95 -1.40
N ILE A 165 21.16 5.74 -1.67
CA ILE A 165 21.28 5.05 -2.94
C ILE A 165 19.93 4.45 -3.36
N CYS A 166 19.71 4.29 -4.66
CA CYS A 166 18.56 3.58 -5.19
C CYS A 166 18.79 2.06 -5.23
N ASN A 167 17.77 1.33 -5.68
CA ASN A 167 17.83 -0.13 -5.83
C ASN A 167 18.99 -0.58 -6.73
N ILE A 168 19.19 0.10 -7.87
CA ILE A 168 20.20 -0.25 -8.86
C ILE A 168 21.61 -0.05 -8.28
N CYS A 169 21.87 1.12 -7.69
CA CYS A 169 23.13 1.39 -7.00
C CYS A 169 23.42 0.42 -5.85
N ALA A 170 22.39 -0.14 -5.20
CA ALA A 170 22.58 -1.13 -4.13
C ALA A 170 23.05 -2.48 -4.68
N LEU A 171 22.60 -2.84 -5.88
CA LEU A 171 23.04 -4.05 -6.60
C LEU A 171 24.48 -3.89 -7.10
N GLU A 172 24.82 -2.74 -7.67
CA GLU A 172 26.18 -2.43 -8.14
C GLU A 172 27.20 -2.41 -7.00
N ASN A 173 26.87 -1.78 -5.86
CA ASN A 173 27.76 -1.76 -4.70
C ASN A 173 27.96 -3.16 -4.08
N LYS A 174 26.97 -4.06 -4.19
CA LYS A 174 27.15 -5.47 -3.79
C LYS A 174 28.14 -6.18 -4.71
N GLN A 175 28.14 -5.88 -6.01
CA GLN A 175 29.11 -6.45 -6.95
C GLN A 175 30.54 -5.97 -6.68
N HIS A 176 30.73 -4.70 -6.29
CA HIS A 176 32.06 -4.17 -5.95
C HIS A 176 32.63 -4.66 -4.61
N ASN A 177 31.81 -4.86 -3.57
CA ASN A 177 32.29 -5.39 -2.28
C ASN A 177 32.53 -6.92 -2.31
N LEU A 178 32.04 -7.62 -3.33
CA LEU A 178 32.34 -9.04 -3.58
C LEU A 178 33.63 -9.23 -4.40
N ALA A 179 34.39 -8.17 -4.71
CA ALA A 179 35.56 -8.24 -5.58
C ALA A 179 36.88 -8.63 -4.87
N THR A 180 36.87 -8.95 -3.56
CA THR A 180 38.05 -9.44 -2.82
C THR A 180 37.96 -10.94 -2.56
N GLU A 181 38.58 -11.72 -3.46
CA GLU A 181 39.16 -13.07 -3.39
C GLU A 181 38.37 -14.29 -2.82
N ALA A 182 37.28 -14.13 -2.07
CA ALA A 182 36.45 -15.25 -1.60
C ALA A 182 35.19 -15.52 -2.46
N SER A 183 35.00 -14.77 -3.55
CA SER A 183 33.71 -14.66 -4.23
C SER A 183 33.48 -15.58 -5.42
N THR A 184 34.51 -16.17 -6.03
CA THR A 184 34.32 -16.97 -7.25
C THR A 184 33.66 -18.33 -6.96
N VAL A 185 34.04 -18.96 -5.85
CA VAL A 185 33.49 -20.26 -5.42
C VAL A 185 32.08 -20.11 -4.87
N LEU A 186 31.85 -19.13 -3.97
CA LEU A 186 30.52 -18.88 -3.41
C LEU A 186 29.54 -18.38 -4.48
N ARG A 187 30.01 -17.59 -5.46
CA ARG A 187 29.18 -17.16 -6.60
C ARG A 187 28.80 -18.34 -7.47
N ARG A 188 29.72 -19.27 -7.79
CA ARG A 188 29.40 -20.49 -8.54
C ARG A 188 28.38 -21.35 -7.80
N GLN A 189 28.60 -21.62 -6.53
CA GLN A 189 27.67 -22.42 -5.72
C GLN A 189 26.28 -21.78 -5.63
N LEU A 190 26.20 -20.46 -5.48
CA LEU A 190 24.92 -19.77 -5.45
C LEU A 190 24.24 -19.76 -6.82
N THR A 191 24.97 -19.56 -7.91
CA THR A 191 24.40 -19.62 -9.27
C THR A 191 23.93 -21.03 -9.62
N GLU A 192 24.68 -22.07 -9.27
CA GLU A 192 24.30 -23.47 -9.47
C GLU A 192 23.08 -23.84 -8.63
N TYR A 193 23.04 -23.43 -7.36
CA TYR A 193 21.88 -23.64 -6.50
C TYR A 193 20.62 -22.97 -7.05
N MET A 194 20.74 -21.71 -7.49
CA MET A 194 19.62 -20.98 -8.08
C MET A 194 19.16 -21.62 -9.38
N ASP A 195 20.08 -22.04 -10.26
CA ASP A 195 19.76 -22.68 -11.54
C ASP A 195 19.07 -24.05 -11.36
N GLN A 196 19.54 -24.86 -10.40
CA GLN A 196 18.87 -26.10 -10.01
C GLN A 196 17.44 -25.84 -9.50
N ARG A 197 17.26 -24.80 -8.68
CA ARG A 197 15.94 -24.44 -8.15
C ARG A 197 15.01 -23.89 -9.24
N PHE A 198 15.55 -23.13 -10.19
CA PHE A 198 14.80 -22.60 -11.33
C PHE A 198 14.36 -23.71 -12.29
N THR A 199 15.24 -24.67 -12.59
CA THR A 199 14.91 -25.82 -13.45
C THR A 199 13.83 -26.70 -12.81
N ALA A 200 13.95 -27.02 -11.53
CA ALA A 200 12.92 -27.76 -10.79
C ALA A 200 11.56 -27.03 -10.77
N LEU A 201 11.57 -25.72 -10.53
CA LEU A 201 10.33 -24.93 -10.55
C LEU A 201 9.71 -24.89 -11.96
N LYS A 202 10.54 -24.76 -13.00
CA LYS A 202 10.09 -24.76 -14.39
C LYS A 202 9.42 -26.10 -14.75
N GLU A 203 10.01 -27.21 -14.32
CA GLU A 203 9.45 -28.55 -14.53
C GLU A 203 8.09 -28.70 -13.82
N GLN A 204 7.99 -28.25 -12.57
CA GLN A 204 6.75 -28.27 -11.81
C GLN A 204 5.64 -27.41 -12.46
N ILE A 205 6.02 -26.24 -13.01
CA ILE A 205 5.09 -25.39 -13.76
C ILE A 205 4.64 -26.10 -15.05
N THR A 206 5.55 -26.75 -15.79
CA THR A 206 5.17 -27.48 -17.00
C THR A 206 4.24 -28.65 -16.69
N GLN A 207 4.51 -29.42 -15.63
CA GLN A 207 3.67 -30.53 -15.20
C GLN A 207 2.27 -30.07 -14.76
N SER A 208 2.20 -28.96 -14.01
CA SER A 208 0.93 -28.34 -13.62
C SER A 208 0.16 -27.84 -14.84
N THR A 209 0.86 -27.22 -15.79
CA THR A 209 0.26 -26.70 -17.03
C THR A 209 -0.31 -27.84 -17.89
N ASP A 210 0.40 -28.96 -18.00
CA ASP A 210 -0.06 -30.11 -18.77
C ASP A 210 -1.22 -30.84 -18.09
N SER A 211 -1.21 -30.90 -16.76
CA SER A 211 -2.36 -31.38 -15.97
C SER A 211 -3.61 -30.52 -16.22
N VAL A 212 -3.46 -29.19 -16.25
CA VAL A 212 -4.56 -28.26 -16.58
C VAL A 212 -5.03 -28.44 -18.02
N LYS A 213 -4.14 -28.65 -18.99
CA LYS A 213 -4.53 -28.94 -20.38
C LYS A 213 -5.34 -30.23 -20.49
N LYS A 214 -4.92 -31.29 -19.78
CA LYS A 214 -5.64 -32.57 -19.77
C LYS A 214 -7.04 -32.41 -19.18
N LEU A 215 -7.16 -31.75 -18.01
CA LEU A 215 -8.45 -31.45 -17.40
C LEU A 215 -9.35 -30.61 -18.33
N ARG A 216 -8.78 -29.63 -19.05
CA ARG A 216 -9.54 -28.85 -20.04
C ARG A 216 -10.05 -29.72 -21.19
N ALA A 217 -9.25 -30.67 -21.68
CA ALA A 217 -9.67 -31.61 -22.71
C ALA A 217 -10.79 -32.52 -22.20
N ASP A 218 -10.68 -33.03 -20.98
CA ASP A 218 -11.70 -33.87 -20.34
C ASP A 218 -13.03 -33.09 -20.15
N ILE A 219 -12.96 -31.83 -19.69
CA ILE A 219 -14.14 -30.95 -19.59
C ILE A 219 -14.78 -30.72 -20.97
N GLN A 220 -13.98 -30.50 -22.01
CA GLN A 220 -14.49 -30.28 -23.36
C GLN A 220 -15.16 -31.54 -23.93
N HIS A 221 -14.60 -32.71 -23.62
CA HIS A 221 -15.16 -34.00 -24.01
C HIS A 221 -16.47 -34.30 -23.28
N GLU A 222 -16.56 -34.03 -21.97
CA GLU A 222 -17.81 -34.11 -21.22
C GLU A 222 -18.87 -33.13 -21.75
N LYS A 223 -18.48 -31.89 -22.10
CA LYS A 223 -19.39 -30.93 -22.76
C LYS A 223 -19.94 -31.42 -24.09
N GLN A 224 -19.18 -32.23 -24.85
CA GLN A 224 -19.67 -32.82 -26.10
C GLN A 224 -20.58 -34.03 -25.87
N LYS A 225 -20.38 -34.78 -24.78
CA LYS A 225 -21.28 -35.88 -24.38
C LYS A 225 -22.62 -35.39 -23.87
N VAL A 226 -22.68 -34.21 -23.26
CA VAL A 226 -23.94 -33.55 -22.93
C VAL A 226 -24.61 -33.16 -24.24
N ASN A 227 -25.54 -34.00 -24.70
CA ASN A 227 -26.28 -33.75 -25.92
C ASN A 227 -27.05 -32.42 -25.80
N PRO A 228 -27.04 -31.55 -26.83
CA PRO A 228 -27.85 -30.33 -26.82
C PRO A 228 -29.35 -30.61 -26.65
N ALA A 229 -29.81 -31.82 -27.02
CA ALA A 229 -31.18 -32.28 -26.80
C ALA A 229 -31.52 -32.49 -25.31
N ASP A 230 -30.57 -32.95 -24.48
CA ASP A 230 -30.80 -33.17 -23.04
C ASP A 230 -30.89 -31.84 -22.27
N SER A 231 -30.16 -30.83 -22.73
CA SER A 231 -30.28 -29.45 -22.22
C SER A 231 -31.66 -28.85 -22.51
N TYR A 232 -32.20 -29.08 -23.71
CA TYR A 232 -33.54 -28.62 -24.07
C TYR A 232 -34.62 -29.34 -23.25
N LEU A 233 -34.49 -30.66 -23.05
CA LEU A 233 -35.41 -31.43 -22.23
C LEU A 233 -35.39 -30.96 -20.77
N ASN A 234 -34.22 -30.67 -20.21
CA ASN A 234 -34.09 -30.09 -18.87
C ASN A 234 -34.71 -28.70 -18.75
N ASN A 235 -34.61 -27.86 -19.78
CA ASN A 235 -35.27 -26.55 -19.76
C ASN A 235 -36.80 -26.68 -19.81
N VAL A 236 -37.33 -27.58 -20.64
CA VAL A 236 -38.77 -27.84 -20.73
C VAL A 236 -39.30 -28.42 -19.41
N THR A 237 -38.59 -29.36 -18.79
CA THR A 237 -39.01 -29.92 -17.49
C THR A 237 -38.98 -28.87 -16.38
N VAL A 238 -37.97 -28.00 -16.34
CA VAL A 238 -37.93 -26.87 -15.39
C VAL A 238 -39.10 -25.91 -15.61
N MET A 239 -39.42 -25.56 -16.86
CA MET A 239 -40.57 -24.71 -17.17
C MET A 239 -41.91 -25.35 -16.75
N LEU A 240 -42.09 -26.65 -17.00
CA LEU A 240 -43.28 -27.39 -16.59
C LEU A 240 -43.43 -27.45 -15.06
N ILE A 241 -42.32 -27.66 -14.34
CA ILE A 241 -42.30 -27.65 -12.87
C ILE A 241 -42.66 -26.26 -12.34
N CYS A 242 -42.10 -25.19 -12.92
CA CYS A 242 -42.44 -23.81 -12.55
C CYS A 242 -43.93 -23.51 -12.78
N LEU A 243 -44.48 -23.90 -13.93
CA LEU A 243 -45.91 -23.73 -14.22
C LEU A 243 -46.79 -24.49 -13.23
N TRP A 244 -46.40 -25.71 -12.85
CA TRP A 244 -47.11 -26.50 -11.85
C TRP A 244 -47.10 -25.81 -10.47
N PHE A 245 -45.97 -25.25 -10.04
CA PHE A 245 -45.90 -24.48 -8.79
C PHE A 245 -46.75 -23.21 -8.83
N ILE A 246 -46.82 -22.52 -9.97
CA ILE A 246 -47.67 -21.34 -10.13
C ILE A 246 -49.15 -21.74 -9.99
N VAL A 247 -49.57 -22.83 -10.64
CA VAL A 247 -50.96 -23.32 -10.53
C VAL A 247 -51.29 -23.71 -9.08
N LEU A 248 -50.38 -24.40 -8.39
CA LEU A 248 -50.55 -24.74 -6.98
C LEU A 248 -50.67 -23.50 -6.08
N TYR A 249 -49.86 -22.48 -6.33
CA TYR A 249 -49.92 -21.23 -5.58
C TYR A 249 -51.27 -20.55 -5.72
N TYR A 250 -51.80 -20.44 -6.94
CA TYR A 250 -53.12 -19.85 -7.18
C TYR A 250 -54.25 -20.71 -6.61
N ALA A 251 -54.18 -22.03 -6.74
CA ALA A 251 -55.16 -22.94 -6.14
C ALA A 251 -55.18 -22.83 -4.61
N TYR A 252 -54.01 -22.72 -3.98
CA TYR A 252 -53.89 -22.49 -2.54
C TYR A 252 -54.52 -21.16 -2.12
N ASN A 253 -54.17 -20.05 -2.79
CA ASN A 253 -54.74 -18.74 -2.46
C ASN A 253 -56.27 -18.72 -2.65
N TYR A 254 -56.77 -19.30 -3.73
CA TYR A 254 -58.20 -19.42 -3.99
C TYR A 254 -58.90 -20.26 -2.91
N SER A 255 -58.28 -21.35 -2.46
CA SER A 255 -58.79 -22.16 -1.35
C SER A 255 -58.88 -21.37 -0.05
N VAL A 256 -57.85 -20.58 0.27
CA VAL A 256 -57.82 -19.76 1.49
C VAL A 256 -58.90 -18.68 1.44
N GLU A 257 -59.05 -18.01 0.29
CA GLU A 257 -60.07 -16.98 0.10
C GLU A 257 -61.49 -17.55 0.19
N ASN A 258 -61.73 -18.72 -0.42
CA ASN A 258 -63.00 -19.42 -0.28
C ASN A 258 -63.29 -19.84 1.17
N GLN A 259 -62.28 -20.28 1.91
CA GLN A 259 -62.44 -20.64 3.32
C GLN A 259 -62.77 -19.40 4.17
N ALA A 260 -62.17 -18.24 3.87
CA ALA A 260 -62.53 -16.99 4.54
C ALA A 260 -63.97 -16.55 4.25
N LEU A 261 -64.46 -16.76 3.02
CA LEU A 261 -65.85 -16.50 2.66
C LEU A 261 -66.84 -17.43 3.37
N THR A 262 -66.53 -18.72 3.49
CA THR A 262 -67.40 -19.67 4.20
C THR A 262 -67.47 -19.38 5.69
N GLU A 263 -66.35 -19.02 6.32
CA GLU A 263 -66.32 -18.57 7.72
C GLU A 263 -67.12 -17.27 7.93
N ALA A 264 -67.03 -16.32 6.98
CA ALA A 264 -67.82 -15.10 7.02
C ALA A 264 -69.33 -15.38 6.88
N LEU A 265 -69.71 -16.30 5.99
CA LEU A 265 -71.09 -16.71 5.77
C LEU A 265 -71.67 -17.41 7.02
N ASP A 266 -70.94 -18.36 7.60
CA ASP A 266 -71.35 -19.05 8.83
C ASP A 266 -71.53 -18.09 10.00
N LYS A 267 -70.66 -17.08 10.11
CA LYS A 267 -70.80 -16.01 11.10
C LYS A 267 -72.08 -15.18 10.92
N GLN A 268 -72.46 -14.88 9.67
CA GLN A 268 -73.73 -14.20 9.39
C GLN A 268 -74.92 -15.10 9.70
N GLN A 269 -74.85 -16.38 9.33
CA GLN A 269 -75.91 -17.35 9.58
C GLN A 269 -76.13 -17.56 11.09
N ASN A 270 -75.05 -17.64 11.88
CA ASN A 270 -75.10 -17.70 13.34
C ASN A 270 -75.66 -16.41 13.97
N ARG A 271 -75.35 -15.23 13.41
CA ARG A 271 -75.95 -13.95 13.85
C ARG A 271 -77.45 -13.92 13.61
N VAL A 272 -77.88 -14.33 12.41
CA VAL A 272 -79.31 -14.41 12.06
C VAL A 272 -80.01 -15.41 13.00
N TYR A 273 -79.43 -16.60 13.20
CA TYR A 273 -79.98 -17.60 14.11
C TYR A 273 -80.14 -17.07 15.55
N ASN A 274 -79.14 -16.36 16.07
CA ASN A 274 -79.20 -15.76 17.41
C ASN A 274 -80.25 -14.64 17.53
N ILE A 275 -80.45 -13.84 16.49
CA ILE A 275 -81.52 -12.83 16.46
C ILE A 275 -82.88 -13.51 16.47
N TYR A 276 -83.08 -14.53 15.63
CA TYR A 276 -84.33 -15.29 15.59
C TYR A 276 -84.62 -16.01 16.91
N SER A 277 -83.61 -16.59 17.58
CA SER A 277 -83.81 -17.25 18.87
C SER A 277 -84.13 -16.27 20.00
N THR A 278 -83.57 -15.06 19.96
CA THR A 278 -83.89 -13.98 20.92
C THR A 278 -85.33 -13.49 20.73
N ILE A 279 -85.79 -13.35 19.49
CA ILE A 279 -87.17 -12.96 19.16
C ILE A 279 -88.17 -14.08 19.51
N ALA A 280 -87.81 -15.35 19.27
CA ALA A 280 -88.65 -16.49 19.62
C ALA A 280 -88.81 -16.68 21.13
N GLY A 281 -87.84 -16.21 21.93
CA GLY A 281 -87.93 -16.15 23.39
C GLY A 281 -89.01 -15.18 23.92
N GLU A 282 -89.46 -14.22 23.11
CA GLU A 282 -90.46 -13.22 23.51
C GLU A 282 -91.92 -13.60 23.16
N LYS A 283 -92.18 -14.60 22.30
CA LYS A 283 -93.54 -15.16 22.08
C LYS A 283 -93.50 -16.62 21.62
N PRO A 284 -93.91 -17.60 22.46
CA PRO A 284 -93.71 -19.02 22.15
C PRO A 284 -94.72 -19.65 21.18
N ASN A 285 -95.66 -18.91 20.58
CA ASN A 285 -96.68 -19.52 19.72
C ASN A 285 -96.96 -18.62 18.52
N LEU A 286 -96.36 -18.94 17.35
CA LEU A 286 -96.94 -18.82 15.99
C LEU A 286 -95.90 -19.01 14.86
N CYS A 287 -94.59 -19.04 15.15
CA CYS A 287 -93.56 -18.95 14.10
C CYS A 287 -93.07 -20.30 13.51
N CYS A 288 -93.47 -21.46 14.06
CA CYS A 288 -92.91 -22.77 13.64
C CYS A 288 -93.46 -23.31 12.30
N LEU A 289 -94.58 -22.82 11.78
CA LEU A 289 -95.18 -23.40 10.56
C LEU A 289 -94.74 -22.71 9.26
N PHE A 290 -94.29 -21.45 9.31
CA PHE A 290 -93.92 -20.70 8.11
C PHE A 290 -92.46 -20.92 7.68
N THR A 291 -91.55 -21.17 8.62
CA THR A 291 -90.11 -21.30 8.35
C THR A 291 -89.75 -22.64 7.72
N GLN A 292 -90.49 -23.71 8.02
CA GLN A 292 -90.20 -25.04 7.49
C GLN A 292 -90.55 -25.19 6.00
N GLN A 293 -91.55 -24.43 5.51
CA GLN A 293 -91.98 -24.47 4.10
C GLN A 293 -91.08 -23.62 3.19
N GLN A 294 -90.51 -22.52 3.70
CA GLN A 294 -89.54 -21.71 2.95
C GLN A 294 -88.14 -22.31 2.89
N LEU A 295 -87.70 -23.03 3.95
CA LEU A 295 -86.39 -23.71 3.92
C LEU A 295 -86.34 -24.85 2.89
N LEU A 296 -87.45 -25.58 2.72
CA LEU A 296 -87.53 -26.67 1.74
C LEU A 296 -87.45 -26.16 0.29
N LEU A 297 -88.01 -24.97 0.01
CA LEU A 297 -87.96 -24.34 -1.31
C LEU A 297 -86.56 -23.81 -1.65
N LEU A 298 -85.82 -23.29 -0.66
CA LEU A 298 -84.44 -22.84 -0.89
C LEU A 298 -83.46 -24.02 -1.09
N GLN A 299 -83.66 -25.15 -0.40
CA GLN A 299 -82.84 -26.35 -0.62
C GLN A 299 -83.06 -26.96 -2.01
N LEU A 300 -84.28 -26.89 -2.56
CA LEU A 300 -84.58 -27.36 -3.91
C LEU A 300 -83.98 -26.48 -5.02
N GLN A 301 -83.70 -25.20 -4.76
CA GLN A 301 -83.06 -24.31 -5.75
C GLN A 301 -81.54 -24.45 -5.81
N LEU A 302 -80.88 -24.83 -4.71
CA LEU A 302 -79.42 -25.01 -4.64
C LEU A 302 -78.94 -26.37 -5.19
N LEU A 303 -79.82 -27.36 -5.32
CA LEU A 303 -79.51 -28.68 -5.91
C LEU A 303 -79.63 -28.72 -7.45
N ASN A 304 -80.10 -27.63 -8.09
CA ASN A 304 -80.41 -27.54 -9.52
C ASN A 304 -79.52 -26.56 -10.32
N THR A 305 -78.38 -26.12 -9.75
CA THR A 305 -77.35 -25.29 -10.40
C THR A 305 -75.98 -25.91 -10.20
#